data_AF-A0AAX4JNX5-F1
#
_entry.id   AF-A0AAX4JNX5-F1
#
_cell.length_a   1.000
_cell.length_b   1.000
_cell.length_c   1.000
_cell.angle_alpha   90.00
_cell.angle_beta   90.00
_cell.angle_gamma   90.00
#
_symmetry.space_group_name_H-M   'P 1'
#
loop_
_entity.id
_entity.type
_entity.pdbx_description
1 polymer ?
#
loop_
_entity_poly.entity_id
_entity_poly.type
_entity_poly.pdbx_seq_one_letter_code
_entity_poly.pdbx_strand_id
1 'polypeptide(L)'
;MSSFKPAIQSFVPVIGLALVGSGTYGIIKPLHMAHIFGITAAGKSETVFYPGLAVRNLSAGLAVLSLWNQKQYKSLGSFLLCWILVGLVDTNICLTNGPNVKSTWIHVMNTGILSVVSTGLLDWW
;
A
#
# COMPACT_ATOMS: atom_id res chain seq x y z
N MET A 1 25.09 -1.52 -3.44
CA MET A 1 23.80 -0.81 -3.26
C MET A 1 23.93 0.60 -2.64
N SER A 2 25.14 1.17 -2.44
CA SER A 2 25.29 2.49 -1.78
C SER A 2 24.80 3.69 -2.61
N SER A 3 24.79 3.61 -3.94
CA SER A 3 24.37 4.72 -4.81
C SER A 3 22.86 4.98 -4.82
N PHE A 4 22.05 3.98 -4.45
CA PHE A 4 20.57 4.09 -4.49
C PHE A 4 19.98 4.55 -3.16
N LYS A 5 20.77 4.66 -2.08
CA LYS A 5 20.26 5.05 -0.74
C LYS A 5 19.48 6.37 -0.77
N PRO A 6 19.97 7.47 -1.41
CA PRO A 6 19.24 8.74 -1.44
C PRO A 6 17.90 8.66 -2.20
N ALA A 7 17.87 7.87 -3.28
CA ALA A 7 16.66 7.65 -4.06
C ALA A 7 15.60 6.90 -3.25
N ILE A 8 16.00 5.84 -2.54
CA ILE A 8 15.12 5.07 -1.65
C ILE A 8 14.58 5.96 -0.52
N GLN A 9 15.43 6.76 0.14
CA GLN A 9 14.98 7.71 1.19
C GLN A 9 13.93 8.69 0.69
N SER A 10 14.17 9.26 -0.50
CA SER A 10 13.29 10.28 -1.08
C SER A 10 11.95 9.70 -1.54
N PHE A 11 11.91 8.39 -1.80
CA PHE A 11 10.69 7.70 -2.25
C PHE A 11 9.78 7.26 -1.09
N VAL A 12 10.31 7.05 0.11
CA VAL A 12 9.53 6.63 1.29
C VAL A 12 8.34 7.56 1.61
N PRO A 13 8.49 8.90 1.62
CA PRO A 13 7.36 9.80 1.83
C PRO A 13 6.24 9.64 0.80
N VAL A 14 6.60 9.31 -0.45
CA VAL A 14 5.62 9.08 -1.53
C VAL A 14 4.76 7.87 -1.20
N ILE A 15 5.37 6.77 -0.71
CA ILE A 15 4.64 5.58 -0.25
C ILE A 15 3.69 5.95 0.90
N GLY A 16 4.21 6.66 1.91
CA GLY A 16 3.41 7.08 3.07
C GLY A 16 2.20 7.93 2.67
N LEU A 17 2.40 8.94 1.82
CA LEU A 17 1.33 9.81 1.33
C LEU A 17 0.33 9.06 0.43
N ALA A 18 0.78 8.14 -0.42
CA ALA A 18 -0.11 7.31 -1.24
C ALA A 18 -1.01 6.41 -0.37
N LEU A 19 -0.47 5.85 0.71
CA LEU A 19 -1.23 5.04 1.67
C LEU A 19 -2.23 5.89 2.47
N VAL A 20 -1.83 7.07 2.95
CA VAL A 20 -2.74 8.03 3.62
C VAL A 20 -3.85 8.47 2.67
N GLY A 21 -3.50 8.84 1.44
CA GLY A 21 -4.44 9.30 0.43
C GLY A 21 -5.45 8.23 0.05
N SER A 22 -4.98 7.02 -0.25
CA SER A 22 -5.85 5.89 -0.60
C SER A 22 -6.75 5.44 0.57
N GLY A 23 -6.23 5.43 1.80
CA GLY A 23 -7.01 5.14 3.00
C GLY A 23 -8.09 6.19 3.26
N THR A 24 -7.74 7.47 3.18
CA THR A 24 -8.70 8.57 3.32
C THR A 24 -9.77 8.52 2.23
N TYR A 25 -9.37 8.27 0.98
CA TYR A 25 -10.28 8.14 -0.14
C TYR A 25 -11.24 6.95 0.03
N GLY A 26 -10.74 5.79 0.50
CA GLY A 26 -11.57 4.61 0.75
C GLY A 26 -12.58 4.78 1.88
N ILE A 27 -12.31 5.65 2.87
CA ILE A 27 -13.27 6.02 3.91
C ILE A 27 -14.38 6.92 3.34
N ILE A 28 -14.02 7.91 2.53
CA ILE A 28 -14.97 8.91 2.00
C ILE A 28 -15.80 8.34 0.84
N LYS A 29 -15.20 7.49 0.01
CA LYS A 29 -15.79 6.93 -1.23
C LYS A 29 -15.66 5.39 -1.28
N PRO A 30 -16.25 4.65 -0.32
CA PRO A 30 -16.07 3.20 -0.20
C PRO A 30 -16.55 2.43 -1.44
N LEU A 31 -17.65 2.85 -2.06
CA LEU A 31 -18.19 2.21 -3.28
C LEU A 31 -17.23 2.32 -4.47
N HIS A 32 -16.65 3.50 -4.69
CA HIS A 32 -15.67 3.69 -5.76
C HIS A 32 -14.42 2.84 -5.53
N MET A 33 -14.02 2.69 -4.27
CA MET A 33 -12.86 1.90 -3.93
C MET A 33 -13.13 0.40 -4.13
N ALA A 34 -14.33 -0.10 -3.83
CA ALA A 34 -14.73 -1.46 -4.18
C ALA A 34 -14.68 -1.73 -5.70
N HIS A 35 -15.07 -0.76 -6.52
CA HIS A 35 -14.98 -0.88 -7.98
C HIS A 35 -13.53 -0.93 -8.47
N ILE A 36 -12.60 -0.26 -7.79
CA ILE A 36 -11.17 -0.36 -8.10
C ILE A 36 -10.69 -1.80 -7.95
N PHE A 37 -11.20 -2.56 -6.98
CA PHE A 37 -10.90 -3.98 -6.81
C PHE A 37 -11.69 -4.92 -7.73
N GLY A 38 -12.47 -4.37 -8.67
CA GLY A 38 -13.26 -5.13 -9.62
C GLY A 38 -14.62 -5.60 -9.10
N ILE A 39 -15.03 -5.19 -7.89
CA ILE A 39 -16.31 -5.57 -7.30
C ILE A 39 -17.42 -4.65 -7.86
N THR A 40 -17.78 -4.84 -9.13
CA THR A 40 -18.71 -3.96 -9.87
C THR A 40 -20.16 -4.06 -9.42
N ALA A 41 -20.52 -5.15 -8.74
CA ALA A 41 -21.86 -5.36 -8.17
C ALA A 41 -21.94 -4.96 -6.68
N ALA A 42 -20.93 -4.25 -6.14
CA ALA A 42 -20.91 -3.86 -4.74
C ALA A 42 -22.15 -3.02 -4.40
N GLY A 43 -22.98 -3.53 -3.50
CA GLY A 43 -24.13 -2.84 -2.95
C GLY A 43 -23.79 -2.06 -1.68
N LYS A 44 -24.83 -1.59 -1.00
CA LYS A 44 -24.69 -0.92 0.30
C LYS A 44 -24.16 -1.85 1.39
N SER A 45 -24.45 -3.16 1.33
CA SER A 45 -24.02 -4.17 2.31
C SER A 45 -22.53 -4.44 2.23
N GLU A 46 -21.97 -4.59 1.03
CA GLU A 46 -20.57 -4.93 0.82
C GLU A 46 -19.66 -3.72 1.11
N THR A 47 -20.18 -2.51 0.97
CA THR A 47 -19.44 -1.27 1.22
C THR A 47 -19.30 -0.90 2.70
N VAL A 48 -20.05 -1.55 3.60
CA VAL A 48 -19.95 -1.30 5.07
C VAL A 48 -18.58 -1.68 5.63
N PHE A 49 -17.94 -2.71 5.08
CA PHE A 49 -16.64 -3.19 5.55
C PHE A 49 -15.46 -2.42 4.95
N TYR A 50 -15.72 -1.65 3.89
CA TYR A 50 -14.68 -0.97 3.13
C TYR A 50 -13.93 0.10 3.94
N PRO A 51 -14.59 0.94 4.76
CA PRO A 51 -13.88 1.87 5.65
C PRO A 51 -12.89 1.17 6.58
N GLY A 52 -13.18 -0.05 7.04
CA GLY A 52 -12.25 -0.84 7.85
C GLY A 52 -10.97 -1.20 7.08
N LEU A 53 -11.11 -1.65 5.82
CA LEU A 53 -9.98 -1.90 4.93
C LEU A 53 -9.21 -0.61 4.59
N ALA A 54 -9.93 0.51 4.45
CA ALA A 54 -9.34 1.81 4.14
C ALA A 54 -8.52 2.37 5.32
N VAL A 55 -8.99 2.18 6.56
CA VAL A 55 -8.25 2.54 7.79
C VAL A 55 -6.94 1.76 7.91
N ARG A 56 -6.87 0.52 7.40
CA ARG A 56 -5.62 -0.27 7.33
C ARG A 56 -4.54 0.50 6.54
N ASN A 57 -4.89 1.01 5.35
CA ASN A 57 -3.97 1.79 4.51
C ASN A 57 -3.61 3.13 5.16
N LEU A 58 -4.60 3.83 5.74
CA LEU A 58 -4.34 5.08 6.45
C LEU A 58 -3.35 4.90 7.60
N SER A 59 -3.58 3.88 8.44
CA SER A 59 -2.71 3.52 9.57
C SER A 59 -1.30 3.18 9.09
N ALA A 60 -1.17 2.41 8.01
CA ALA A 60 0.12 2.07 7.43
C ALA A 60 0.86 3.28 6.88
N GLY A 61 0.14 4.18 6.18
CA GLY A 61 0.72 5.42 5.69
C GLY A 61 1.26 6.32 6.81
N LEU A 62 0.50 6.45 7.91
CA LEU A 62 0.94 7.16 9.10
C LEU A 62 2.15 6.49 9.77
N ALA A 63 2.18 5.16 9.85
CA ALA A 63 3.33 4.42 10.37
C ALA A 63 4.59 4.65 9.51
N VAL A 64 4.46 4.62 8.18
CA VAL A 64 5.56 4.89 7.24
C VAL A 64 6.12 6.30 7.45
N LEU A 65 5.26 7.32 7.45
CA LEU A 65 5.67 8.71 7.63
C LEU A 65 6.30 8.95 9.00
N SER A 66 5.74 8.36 10.06
CA SER A 66 6.26 8.48 11.43
C SER A 66 7.64 7.84 11.57
N LEU A 67 7.82 6.60 11.12
CA LEU A 67 9.12 5.90 11.20
C LEU A 67 10.18 6.59 10.32
N TRP A 68 9.78 7.09 9.14
CA TRP A 68 10.66 7.89 8.28
C TRP A 68 11.12 9.18 8.96
N ASN A 69 10.19 9.95 9.54
CA ASN A 69 10.51 11.20 10.24
C ASN A 69 11.43 10.97 11.46
N GLN A 70 11.25 9.84 12.15
CA GLN A 70 12.11 9.41 13.25
C GLN A 70 13.46 8.80 12.80
N LYS A 71 13.69 8.68 11.49
CA LYS A 71 14.87 8.05 10.89
C LYS A 71 15.05 6.57 11.32
N GLN A 72 13.97 5.89 11.70
CA GLN A 72 13.94 4.49 12.11
C GLN A 72 13.89 3.56 10.89
N TYR A 73 14.90 3.65 10.03
CA TYR A 73 14.86 3.05 8.70
C TYR A 73 14.82 1.52 8.71
N LYS A 74 15.46 0.85 9.67
CA LYS A 74 15.38 -0.60 9.80
C LYS A 74 13.98 -1.07 10.18
N SER A 75 13.37 -0.44 11.18
CA SER A 75 11.98 -0.73 11.58
C SER A 75 11.01 -0.44 10.43
N LEU A 76 11.23 0.64 9.68
CA LEU A 76 10.47 0.95 8.48
C LEU A 76 10.65 -0.13 7.40
N GLY A 77 11.88 -0.58 7.16
CA GLY A 77 12.18 -1.66 6.21
C GLY A 77 11.46 -2.95 6.59
N SER A 78 11.53 -3.36 7.87
CA SER A 78 10.79 -4.52 8.38
C SER A 78 9.28 -4.37 8.21
N PHE A 79 8.74 -3.19 8.53
CA PHE A 79 7.32 -2.90 8.37
C PHE A 79 6.88 -3.03 6.89
N LEU A 80 7.61 -2.40 5.96
CA LEU A 80 7.31 -2.47 4.53
C LEU A 80 7.47 -3.88 3.96
N LEU A 81 8.45 -4.65 4.44
CA LEU A 81 8.62 -6.05 4.07
C LEU A 81 7.39 -6.89 4.49
N CYS A 82 6.88 -6.70 5.70
CA CYS A 82 5.63 -7.35 6.13
C CYS A 82 4.43 -6.85 5.34
N TRP A 83 4.41 -5.57 4.98
CA TRP A 83 3.33 -4.94 4.21
C TRP A 83 3.19 -5.50 2.78
N ILE A 84 4.22 -6.15 2.24
CA ILE A 84 4.12 -6.87 0.95
C ILE A 84 2.99 -7.90 0.96
N LEU A 85 2.73 -8.56 2.09
CA LEU A 85 1.63 -9.53 2.20
C LEU A 85 0.28 -8.90 1.88
N VAL A 86 0.09 -7.65 2.27
CA VAL A 86 -1.12 -6.88 1.93
C VAL A 86 -1.22 -6.66 0.42
N GLY A 87 -0.12 -6.28 -0.23
CA GLY A 87 -0.08 -6.12 -1.70
C GLY A 87 -0.40 -7.40 -2.46
N LEU A 88 0.06 -8.56 -1.96
CA LEU A 88 -0.26 -9.87 -2.53
C LEU A 88 -1.75 -10.21 -2.39
N VAL A 89 -2.34 -9.96 -1.22
CA VAL A 89 -3.78 -10.18 -0.99
C VAL A 89 -4.61 -9.24 -1.87
N ASP A 90 -4.26 -7.95 -1.93
CA ASP A 90 -4.96 -6.97 -2.76
C ASP A 90 -4.91 -7.37 -4.26
N THR A 91 -3.76 -7.87 -4.73
CA THR A 91 -3.59 -8.41 -6.09
C THR A 91 -4.49 -9.63 -6.32
N ASN A 92 -4.52 -10.56 -5.37
CA ASN A 92 -5.36 -11.76 -5.45
C ASN A 92 -6.86 -11.42 -5.50
N ILE A 93 -7.30 -10.42 -4.73
CA ILE A 93 -8.69 -9.92 -4.78
C ILE A 93 -9.00 -9.42 -6.19
N CYS A 94 -8.12 -8.62 -6.79
CA CYS A 94 -8.36 -8.11 -8.15
C CYS A 94 -8.44 -9.25 -9.18
N LEU A 95 -7.52 -10.22 -9.11
CA LEU A 95 -7.51 -11.39 -10.01
C LEU A 95 -8.77 -12.26 -9.86
N THR A 96 -9.26 -12.43 -8.63
CA THR A 96 -10.48 -13.21 -8.33
C THR A 96 -11.73 -12.55 -8.93
N ASN A 97 -11.75 -11.21 -9.01
CA ASN A 97 -12.86 -10.46 -9.61
C ASN A 97 -12.74 -10.29 -11.14
N GLY A 98 -11.66 -10.80 -11.75
CA GLY A 98 -11.54 -10.94 -13.20
C GLY A 98 -10.13 -10.63 -13.73
N PRO A 99 -9.69 -11.29 -14.81
CA PRO A 99 -8.32 -11.15 -15.34
C PRO A 99 -8.01 -9.75 -15.90
N ASN A 100 -9.04 -8.94 -16.19
CA ASN A 100 -8.90 -7.61 -16.82
C ASN A 100 -9.15 -6.44 -15.86
N VAL A 101 -9.16 -6.67 -14.55
CA VAL A 101 -9.27 -5.59 -13.56
C VAL A 101 -8.00 -4.71 -13.68
N LYS A 102 -8.16 -3.48 -14.21
CA LYS A 102 -7.04 -2.58 -14.54
C LYS A 102 -6.13 -2.27 -13.35
N SER A 103 -6.66 -2.30 -12.12
CA SER A 103 -5.90 -2.02 -10.91
C SER A 103 -4.95 -3.14 -10.50
N THR A 104 -5.13 -4.38 -10.99
CA THR A 104 -4.26 -5.52 -10.67
C THR A 104 -2.80 -5.18 -10.91
N TRP A 105 -2.51 -4.52 -12.04
CA TRP A 105 -1.13 -4.15 -12.38
C TRP A 105 -0.53 -3.10 -11.44
N ILE A 106 -1.37 -2.19 -10.92
CA ILE A 106 -0.94 -1.21 -9.92
C ILE A 106 -0.54 -1.93 -8.62
N HIS A 107 -1.30 -2.93 -8.18
CA HIS A 107 -0.97 -3.70 -6.98
C HIS A 107 0.30 -4.54 -7.15
N VAL A 108 0.51 -5.14 -8.33
CA VAL A 108 1.75 -5.86 -8.66
C VAL A 108 2.95 -4.92 -8.64
N MET A 109 2.85 -3.76 -9.30
CA MET A 109 3.91 -2.75 -9.33
C MET A 109 4.23 -2.24 -7.92
N ASN A 110 3.22 -1.90 -7.13
CA ASN A 110 3.40 -1.44 -5.75
C ASN A 110 4.10 -2.51 -4.90
N THR A 111 3.75 -3.78 -5.07
CA THR A 111 4.42 -4.89 -4.38
C THR A 111 5.91 -4.97 -4.76
N GLY A 112 6.24 -4.84 -6.05
CA GLY A 112 7.63 -4.80 -6.51
C GLY A 112 8.42 -3.61 -5.94
N ILE A 113 7.82 -2.42 -5.93
CA ILE A 113 8.40 -1.22 -5.33
C ILE A 113 8.69 -1.45 -3.84
N LEU A 114 7.73 -2.02 -3.10
CA LEU A 114 7.90 -2.34 -1.68
C LEU A 114 9.03 -3.34 -1.44
N SER A 115 9.19 -4.37 -2.28
CA SER A 115 10.30 -5.33 -2.19
C SER A 115 11.67 -4.64 -2.32
N VAL A 116 11.83 -3.72 -3.27
CA VAL A 116 13.09 -2.99 -3.47
C VAL A 116 13.34 -2.00 -2.32
N VAL A 117 12.32 -1.23 -1.93
CA VAL A 117 12.46 -0.22 -0.88
C VAL A 117 12.72 -0.88 0.48
N SER A 118 11.96 -1.92 0.84
CA SER A 118 12.11 -2.60 2.14
C SER A 118 13.49 -3.22 2.30
N THR A 119 13.97 -3.98 1.32
CA THR A 119 15.32 -4.58 1.35
C THR A 119 16.41 -3.52 1.39
N GLY A 120 16.29 -2.46 0.59
CA GLY A 120 17.25 -1.35 0.60
C GLY A 120 17.31 -0.59 1.93
N LEU A 121 16.19 -0.49 2.66
CA LEU A 121 16.15 0.09 4.01
C LEU A 121 16.77 -0.83 5.08
N LEU A 122 16.63 -2.14 4.93
CA LEU A 122 17.21 -3.13 5.85
C LEU A 122 18.74 -3.21 5.72
N ASP A 123 19.25 -3.02 4.51
CA ASP A 123 20.70 -3.01 4.21
C ASP A 123 21.41 -1.73 4.67
N TRP A 124 20.70 -0.77 5.28
CA TRP A 124 21.35 0.44 5.81
C TRP A 124 22.09 0.16 7.12
N TRP A 125 23.40 0.04 6.95
CA TRP A 125 24.46 0.22 7.94
C TRP A 125 25.27 1.47 7.57
#